data_AF-A0A8T3Z4B2-F1
#
_entry.id   AF-A0A8T3Z4B2-F1
#
_cell.length_a   1.000
_cell.length_b   1.000
_cell.length_c   1.000
_cell.angle_alpha   90.00
_cell.angle_beta   90.00
_cell.angle_gamma   90.00
#
_symmetry.space_group_name_H-M   'P 1'
#
loop_
_entity.id
_entity.type
_entity.pdbx_description
1 polymer ?
#
loop_
_entity_poly.entity_id
_entity_poly.type
_entity_poly.pdbx_seq_one_letter_code
_entity_poly.pdbx_strand_id
1 'polypeptide(L)'
;MSAAAVWAFLSVFIVSISGVGAACVESPDWPGRPCYDTSPFPPFGEQKAAWQGYYEYKGAVWMGIKKLEMDESIKAGEVSAWASESDGNFNVWRYYYLNGQAPSLQTGNYKYNVWDSPYFQAAVVVSAAAAIYLTMDLRRAKRIHGKR
;
A
#
# COMPACT_ATOMS: atom_id res chain seq x y z
N MET A 1 -79.27 3.27 -1.26
CA MET A 1 -78.19 4.11 -1.83
C MET A 1 -77.85 5.15 -0.78
N SER A 2 -76.71 5.00 -0.09
CA SER A 2 -76.20 6.00 0.85
C SER A 2 -74.68 6.02 0.72
N ALA A 3 -74.18 7.15 0.25
CA ALA A 3 -72.78 7.47 0.11
C ALA A 3 -72.24 8.12 1.40
N ALA A 4 -70.92 8.18 1.51
CA ALA A 4 -70.10 8.74 2.59
C ALA A 4 -69.82 7.75 3.74
N ALA A 5 -68.61 7.57 4.23
CA ALA A 5 -67.39 8.34 4.08
C ALA A 5 -66.19 7.39 4.18
N VAL A 6 -65.40 7.31 3.11
CA VAL A 6 -64.10 6.64 3.12
C VAL A 6 -63.15 7.58 3.83
N TRP A 7 -62.93 7.35 5.12
CA TRP A 7 -61.90 8.05 5.89
C TRP A 7 -60.54 7.65 5.32
N ALA A 8 -60.00 8.50 4.46
CA ALA A 8 -58.67 8.41 3.92
C ALA A 8 -57.68 8.46 5.09
N PHE A 9 -57.08 7.31 5.40
CA PHE A 9 -55.88 7.21 6.20
C PHE A 9 -54.77 7.97 5.48
N LEU A 10 -54.58 9.23 5.85
CA LEU A 10 -53.48 10.06 5.42
C LEU A 10 -52.22 9.60 6.19
N SER A 11 -51.74 8.41 5.85
CA SER A 11 -50.46 7.90 6.32
C SER A 11 -49.36 8.67 5.59
N VAL A 12 -48.96 9.78 6.19
CA VAL A 12 -47.76 10.54 5.86
C VAL A 12 -46.55 9.61 6.04
N PHE A 13 -46.17 8.90 4.97
CA PHE A 13 -44.86 8.26 4.85
C PHE A 13 -43.83 9.37 4.65
N ILE A 14 -43.38 9.98 5.75
CA ILE A 14 -42.10 10.69 5.75
C ILE A 14 -41.04 9.60 5.63
N VAL A 15 -40.68 9.28 4.38
CA VAL A 15 -39.46 8.53 4.10
C VAL A 15 -38.31 9.47 4.45
N SER A 16 -37.76 9.28 5.65
CA SER A 16 -36.46 9.82 6.00
C SER A 16 -35.43 9.17 5.08
N ILE A 17 -35.15 9.81 3.95
CA ILE A 17 -33.98 9.53 3.12
C ILE A 17 -32.76 9.98 3.95
N SER A 18 -32.30 9.10 4.84
CA SER A 18 -30.99 9.21 5.46
C SER A 18 -29.97 9.33 4.34
N GLY A 19 -29.18 10.41 4.34
CA GLY A 19 -28.24 10.73 3.29
C GLY A 19 -27.37 9.52 2.93
N VAL A 20 -27.40 9.13 1.66
CA VAL A 20 -26.47 8.17 1.11
C VAL A 20 -25.11 8.86 1.12
N GLY A 21 -24.29 8.57 2.13
CA GLY A 21 -22.87 8.88 2.06
C GLY A 21 -22.29 8.10 0.90
N ALA A 22 -22.03 8.77 -0.22
CA ALA A 22 -21.27 8.20 -1.33
C ALA A 22 -19.80 8.07 -0.88
N ALA A 23 -19.56 7.13 0.02
CA ALA A 23 -18.26 6.73 0.50
C ALA A 23 -17.85 5.49 -0.28
N CYS A 24 -16.69 5.56 -0.93
CA CYS A 24 -15.98 4.43 -1.52
C CYS A 24 -16.71 3.71 -2.67
N VAL A 25 -16.34 4.03 -3.91
CA VAL A 25 -16.68 3.17 -5.05
C VAL A 25 -15.99 1.83 -4.84
N GLU A 26 -16.82 0.79 -4.69
CA GLU A 26 -16.38 -0.60 -4.60
C GLU A 26 -15.48 -0.93 -5.81
N SER A 27 -14.30 -1.49 -5.55
CA SER A 27 -13.44 -1.92 -6.66
C SER A 27 -13.96 -3.24 -7.18
N PRO A 28 -14.19 -3.37 -8.50
CA PRO A 28 -14.44 -4.68 -9.09
C PRO A 28 -13.26 -5.64 -8.92
N ASP A 29 -12.04 -5.12 -8.71
CA ASP A 29 -10.84 -5.94 -8.49
C ASP A 29 -10.79 -6.53 -7.07
N TRP A 30 -11.15 -5.74 -6.05
CA TRP A 30 -11.12 -6.12 -4.63
C TRP A 30 -12.28 -5.46 -3.88
N PRO A 31 -13.43 -6.15 -3.76
CA PRO A 31 -14.63 -5.65 -3.08
C PRO A 31 -14.39 -5.17 -1.64
N GLY A 32 -13.51 -5.86 -0.91
CA GLY A 32 -13.19 -5.56 0.49
C GLY A 32 -12.05 -4.56 0.69
N ARG A 33 -11.67 -3.77 -0.33
CA ARG A 33 -10.53 -2.86 -0.20
C ARG A 33 -10.79 -1.79 0.88
N PRO A 34 -9.79 -1.47 1.73
CA PRO A 34 -9.86 -0.34 2.63
C PRO A 34 -10.07 0.95 1.84
N CYS A 35 -10.95 1.79 2.35
CA CYS A 35 -11.24 3.06 1.75
C CYS A 35 -10.72 4.21 2.61
N TYR A 36 -10.11 5.18 1.95
CA TYR A 36 -9.44 6.30 2.59
C TYR A 36 -9.98 7.63 2.04
N ASP A 37 -11.29 7.75 1.83
CA ASP A 37 -11.93 8.95 1.30
C ASP A 37 -12.26 10.00 2.37
N THR A 38 -12.28 9.59 3.65
CA THR A 38 -12.51 10.48 4.78
C THR A 38 -11.22 10.91 5.46
N SER A 39 -11.06 12.22 5.68
CA SER A 39 -10.02 12.79 6.53
C SER A 39 -10.38 12.62 8.01
N PRO A 40 -9.43 12.31 8.91
CA PRO A 40 -7.99 12.13 8.66
C PRO A 40 -7.65 10.78 8.02
N PHE A 41 -6.65 10.78 7.14
CA PHE A 41 -6.11 9.55 6.56
C PHE A 41 -5.43 8.71 7.65
N PRO A 42 -5.61 7.37 7.64
CA PRO A 42 -4.93 6.50 8.59
C PRO A 42 -3.40 6.56 8.40
N PRO A 43 -2.61 6.42 9.46
CA PRO A 43 -1.15 6.31 9.39
C PRO A 43 -0.68 5.22 8.42
N PHE A 44 0.51 5.37 7.85
CA PHE A 44 1.07 4.41 6.87
C PHE A 44 1.09 2.96 7.37
N GLY A 45 1.39 2.74 8.66
CA GLY A 45 1.39 1.41 9.26
C GLY A 45 0.01 0.75 9.28
N GLU A 46 -1.04 1.51 9.57
CA GLU A 46 -2.42 1.01 9.52
C GLU A 46 -2.86 0.71 8.09
N GLN A 47 -2.45 1.54 7.13
CA GLN A 47 -2.70 1.27 5.72
C GLN A 47 -2.02 -0.03 5.27
N LYS A 48 -0.75 -0.24 5.65
CA LYS A 48 -0.03 -1.47 5.35
C LYS A 48 -0.73 -2.70 5.92
N ALA A 49 -1.22 -2.62 7.16
CA ALA A 49 -1.94 -3.71 7.80
C ALA A 49 -3.26 -4.02 7.09
N ALA A 50 -4.04 -2.99 6.75
CA ALA A 50 -5.31 -3.14 6.05
C ALA A 50 -5.16 -3.74 4.64
N TRP A 51 -4.00 -3.55 4.00
CA TRP A 51 -3.69 -4.11 2.68
C TRP A 51 -3.14 -5.55 2.69
N GLN A 52 -2.89 -6.14 3.86
CA GLN A 52 -2.43 -7.55 3.94
C GLN A 52 -3.42 -8.53 3.32
N GLY A 53 -4.73 -8.32 3.54
CA GLY A 53 -5.78 -9.18 3.00
C GLY A 53 -5.86 -9.20 1.47
N TYR A 54 -5.27 -8.22 0.78
CA TYR A 54 -5.24 -8.22 -0.69
C TYR A 54 -4.44 -9.41 -1.24
N TYR A 55 -3.29 -9.71 -0.62
CA TYR A 55 -2.43 -10.81 -1.06
C TYR A 55 -3.12 -12.16 -0.90
N GLU A 56 -3.84 -12.35 0.20
CA GLU A 56 -4.64 -13.55 0.48
C GLU A 56 -5.80 -13.69 -0.50
N TYR A 57 -6.51 -12.58 -0.77
CA TYR A 57 -7.65 -12.55 -1.69
C TYR A 57 -7.25 -12.87 -3.14
N LYS A 58 -6.11 -12.34 -3.63
CA LYS A 58 -5.63 -12.58 -4.99
C LYS A 58 -4.88 -13.90 -5.15
N GLY A 59 -4.19 -14.32 -4.09
CA GLY A 59 -3.33 -15.51 -4.09
C GLY A 59 -1.91 -15.23 -4.58
N ALA A 60 -0.98 -16.01 -4.02
CA ALA A 60 0.47 -15.82 -4.20
C ALA A 60 0.94 -15.91 -5.65
N VAL A 61 0.38 -16.83 -6.45
CA VAL A 61 0.77 -17.04 -7.85
C VAL A 61 0.46 -15.81 -8.69
N TRP A 62 -0.77 -15.30 -8.59
CA TRP A 62 -1.19 -14.12 -9.35
C TRP A 62 -0.41 -12.88 -8.91
N MET A 63 -0.25 -12.69 -7.60
CA MET A 63 0.56 -11.59 -7.05
C MET A 63 2.03 -11.66 -7.47
N GLY A 64 2.56 -12.86 -7.66
CA GLY A 64 3.92 -13.09 -8.17
C GLY A 64 4.07 -12.67 -9.63
N ILE A 65 3.14 -13.10 -10.49
CA ILE A 65 3.13 -12.72 -11.92
C ILE A 65 3.03 -11.20 -12.06
N LYS A 66 2.07 -10.58 -11.36
CA LYS A 66 1.89 -9.12 -11.41
C LYS A 66 3.06 -8.33 -10.83
N LYS A 67 3.77 -8.89 -9.85
CA LYS A 67 5.02 -8.30 -9.38
C LYS A 67 6.08 -8.29 -10.47
N LEU A 68 6.23 -9.37 -11.24
CA LEU A 68 7.20 -9.45 -12.33
C LEU A 68 6.89 -8.40 -13.41
N GLU A 69 5.62 -8.28 -13.83
CA GLU A 69 5.19 -7.24 -14.76
C GLU A 69 5.51 -5.83 -14.23
N MET A 70 5.17 -5.55 -12.97
CA MET A 70 5.47 -4.28 -12.33
C MET A 70 6.98 -3.99 -12.31
N ASP A 71 7.81 -4.99 -11.96
CA ASP A 71 9.27 -4.83 -11.90
C ASP A 71 9.86 -4.54 -13.29
N GLU A 72 9.30 -5.13 -14.36
CA GLU A 72 9.67 -4.83 -15.75
C GLU A 72 9.29 -3.39 -16.12
N SER A 73 8.07 -2.95 -15.78
CA SER A 73 7.65 -1.57 -16.00
C SER A 73 8.46 -0.56 -15.18
N ILE A 74 8.88 -0.90 -13.95
CA ILE A 74 9.79 -0.06 -13.16
C ILE A 74 11.13 0.12 -13.89
N LYS A 75 11.70 -0.96 -14.45
CA LYS A 75 12.97 -0.89 -15.20
C LYS A 75 12.83 -0.06 -16.47
N ALA A 76 11.68 -0.12 -17.13
CA ALA A 76 11.38 0.67 -18.31
C ALA A 76 11.09 2.15 -17.99
N GLY A 77 10.87 2.52 -16.73
CA GLY A 77 10.40 3.86 -16.35
C GLY A 77 8.92 4.08 -16.64
N GLU A 78 8.13 3.02 -16.72
CA GLU A 78 6.74 3.01 -17.15
C GLU A 78 5.76 2.54 -16.07
N VAL A 79 6.20 2.37 -14.82
CA VAL A 79 5.34 1.85 -13.74
C VAL A 79 4.07 2.68 -13.50
N SER A 80 4.11 4.01 -13.73
CA SER A 80 2.91 4.84 -13.67
C SER A 80 1.91 4.51 -14.78
N ALA A 81 2.39 4.26 -16.00
CA ALA A 81 1.55 3.83 -17.11
C ALA A 81 0.96 2.44 -16.81
N TRP A 82 1.79 1.47 -16.43
CA TRP A 82 1.36 0.12 -16.06
C TRP A 82 0.32 0.11 -14.93
N ALA A 83 0.53 0.90 -13.88
CA ALA A 83 -0.41 1.00 -12.76
C ALA A 83 -1.76 1.59 -13.19
N SER A 84 -1.79 2.43 -14.23
CA SER A 84 -3.02 3.06 -14.75
C SER A 84 -3.85 2.18 -15.69
N GLU A 85 -3.29 1.07 -16.18
CA GLU A 85 -3.97 0.17 -17.12
C GLU A 85 -5.17 -0.57 -16.49
N SER A 86 -5.13 -0.82 -15.19
CA SER A 86 -6.23 -1.48 -14.47
C SER A 86 -6.19 -1.23 -12.96
N ASP A 87 -7.35 -1.33 -12.32
CA ASP A 87 -7.48 -1.37 -10.86
C ASP A 87 -6.58 -2.44 -10.23
N GLY A 88 -6.47 -3.62 -10.86
CA GLY A 88 -5.62 -4.71 -10.39
C GLY A 88 -4.14 -4.33 -10.38
N ASN A 89 -3.64 -3.70 -11.44
CA ASN A 89 -2.25 -3.23 -11.47
C ASN A 89 -2.01 -2.14 -10.41
N PHE A 90 -2.94 -1.18 -10.27
CA PHE A 90 -2.85 -0.15 -9.22
C PHE A 90 -2.83 -0.77 -7.81
N ASN A 91 -3.70 -1.75 -7.53
CA ASN A 91 -3.77 -2.41 -6.24
C ASN A 91 -2.50 -3.22 -5.95
N VAL A 92 -1.93 -3.90 -6.96
CA VAL A 92 -0.62 -4.57 -6.85
C VAL A 92 0.47 -3.58 -6.51
N TRP A 93 0.54 -2.45 -7.24
CA TRP A 93 1.48 -1.38 -6.93
C TRP A 93 1.30 -0.89 -5.50
N ARG A 94 0.07 -0.60 -5.07
CA ARG A 94 -0.22 -0.08 -3.73
C ARG A 94 0.20 -1.05 -2.64
N TYR A 95 -0.07 -2.35 -2.82
CA TYR A 95 0.39 -3.39 -1.92
C TYR A 95 1.92 -3.39 -1.78
N TYR A 96 2.65 -3.45 -2.89
CA TYR A 96 4.11 -3.49 -2.85
C TYR A 96 4.73 -2.16 -2.38
N TYR A 97 4.12 -1.02 -2.68
CA TYR A 97 4.53 0.30 -2.18
C TYR A 97 4.42 0.38 -0.65
N LEU A 98 3.29 -0.05 -0.08
CA LEU A 98 3.10 -0.12 1.38
C LEU A 98 4.07 -1.09 2.05
N ASN A 99 4.61 -2.04 1.30
CA ASN A 99 5.63 -3.00 1.74
C ASN A 99 7.07 -2.57 1.41
N GLY A 100 7.30 -1.37 0.88
CA GLY A 100 8.63 -0.86 0.55
C GLY A 100 9.31 -1.57 -0.61
N GLN A 101 8.53 -2.20 -1.50
CA GLN A 101 8.99 -3.00 -2.65
C GLN A 101 8.64 -2.35 -3.99
N ALA A 102 7.94 -1.22 -4.00
CA ALA A 102 7.65 -0.44 -5.20
C ALA A 102 7.90 1.06 -4.92
N PRO A 103 8.30 1.84 -5.94
CA PRO A 103 8.50 3.29 -5.81
C PRO A 103 7.15 4.04 -5.70
N SER A 104 7.18 5.32 -5.33
CA SER A 104 6.00 6.17 -5.45
C SER A 104 5.69 6.48 -6.92
N LEU A 105 4.41 6.68 -7.27
CA LEU A 105 3.99 7.04 -8.64
C LEU A 105 4.04 8.55 -8.93
N GLN A 106 4.65 9.37 -8.07
CA GLN A 106 4.63 10.82 -8.27
C GLN A 106 5.22 11.20 -9.64
N THR A 107 4.42 11.95 -10.39
CA THR A 107 4.62 12.34 -11.77
C THR A 107 5.92 13.13 -11.94
N GLY A 108 6.82 12.60 -12.77
CA GLY A 108 7.77 13.41 -13.53
C GLY A 108 9.26 13.14 -13.33
N ASN A 109 9.71 12.42 -12.30
CA ASN A 109 11.12 12.03 -12.19
C ASN A 109 11.26 10.80 -11.29
N TYR A 110 11.51 9.63 -11.87
CA TYR A 110 11.91 8.44 -11.11
C TYR A 110 13.30 8.68 -10.51
N LYS A 111 13.38 9.34 -9.37
CA LYS A 111 14.50 9.12 -8.45
C LYS A 111 14.07 8.02 -7.52
N TYR A 112 14.58 6.81 -7.77
CA TYR A 112 14.65 5.79 -6.74
C TYR A 112 15.48 6.41 -5.60
N ASN A 113 14.81 6.98 -4.60
CA ASN A 113 15.46 7.39 -3.39
C ASN A 113 15.78 6.10 -2.63
N VAL A 114 16.95 5.53 -2.91
CA VAL A 114 17.47 4.35 -2.20
C VAL A 114 17.37 4.57 -0.68
N TRP A 115 17.49 5.83 -0.23
CA TRP A 115 17.39 6.29 1.16
C TRP A 115 16.04 6.05 1.83
N ASP A 116 14.94 5.99 1.07
CA ASP A 116 13.59 5.75 1.58
C ASP A 116 13.23 4.25 1.60
N SER A 117 14.12 3.40 1.10
CA SER A 117 13.93 1.94 1.12
C SER A 117 14.25 1.37 2.51
N PRO A 118 13.32 0.64 3.16
CA PRO A 118 13.61 -0.03 4.43
C PRO A 118 14.73 -1.09 4.29
N TYR A 119 14.95 -1.60 3.08
CA TYR A 119 16.04 -2.53 2.78
C TYR A 119 17.41 -1.83 2.72
N PHE A 120 17.45 -0.57 2.27
CA PHE A 120 18.69 0.20 2.24
C PHE A 120 19.12 0.61 3.65
N GLN A 121 18.19 1.04 4.50
CA GLN A 121 18.48 1.32 5.91
C GLN A 121 19.02 0.07 6.62
N ALA A 122 18.40 -1.10 6.38
CA ALA A 122 18.89 -2.37 6.91
C ALA A 122 20.30 -2.72 6.38
N ALA A 123 20.56 -2.54 5.07
CA ALA A 123 21.86 -2.82 4.46
C ALA A 123 22.97 -1.89 4.96
N VAL A 124 22.68 -0.60 5.19
CA VAL A 124 23.62 0.37 5.75
C VAL A 124 23.97 0.02 7.20
N VAL A 125 22.98 -0.35 8.02
CA VAL A 125 23.21 -0.75 9.42
C VAL A 125 24.05 -2.03 9.50
N VAL A 126 23.77 -3.04 8.67
CA VAL A 126 24.55 -4.28 8.61
C VAL A 126 25.99 -4.02 8.14
N SER A 127 26.17 -3.16 7.13
CA SER A 127 27.50 -2.81 6.62
C SER A 127 28.31 -1.99 7.63
N ALA A 128 27.68 -1.06 8.34
CA ALA A 128 28.30 -0.28 9.40
C ALA A 128 28.71 -1.17 10.59
N ALA A 129 27.84 -2.10 10.99
CA ALA A 129 28.16 -3.08 12.02
C ALA A 129 29.37 -3.95 11.62
N ALA A 130 29.39 -4.47 10.39
CA ALA A 130 30.51 -5.27 9.89
C ALA A 130 31.84 -4.49 9.88
N ALA A 131 31.82 -3.22 9.49
CA ALA A 131 33.01 -2.36 9.51
C ALA A 131 33.51 -2.07 10.95
N ILE A 132 32.61 -1.88 11.91
CA ILE A 132 32.97 -1.71 13.33
C ILE A 132 33.61 -3.00 13.87
N TYR A 133 33.03 -4.16 13.60
CA TYR A 133 33.59 -5.44 14.03
C TYR A 133 34.99 -5.68 13.47
N LEU A 134 35.20 -5.46 12.17
CA LEU A 134 36.51 -5.61 11.53
C LEU A 134 37.56 -4.64 12.07
N THR A 135 37.18 -3.39 12.33
CA THR A 135 38.11 -2.40 12.89
C THR A 135 38.45 -2.67 14.36
N MET A 136 37.50 -3.19 15.15
CA MET A 136 37.77 -3.66 16.52
C MET A 136 38.73 -4.86 16.52
N ASP A 137 38.55 -5.81 15.61
CA ASP A 137 39.40 -7.00 15.52
C ASP A 137 40.83 -6.64 15.08
N LEU A 138 40.99 -5.76 14.09
CA LEU A 138 42.30 -5.26 13.66
C LEU A 138 43.04 -4.48 14.77
N ARG A 139 42.31 -3.69 15.57
CA ARG A 139 42.90 -3.00 16.74
C ARG A 139 43.32 -3.99 17.83
N ARG A 140 42.59 -5.08 18.00
CA ARG A 140 42.93 -6.16 18.95
C ARG A 140 44.17 -6.92 18.48
N ALA A 141 44.25 -7.27 17.20
CA ALA A 141 45.41 -7.94 16.60
C ALA A 141 46.70 -7.09 16.70
N LYS A 142 46.64 -5.78 16.42
CA LYS A 142 47.79 -4.88 16.57
C LYS A 142 48.27 -4.74 18.01
N ARG A 143 47.37 -4.79 19.00
CA ARG A 143 47.73 -4.72 20.43
C ARG A 143 48.49 -5.97 20.91
N ILE A 144 48.27 -7.12 20.28
CA ILE A 144 48.94 -8.38 20.62
C ILE A 144 50.34 -8.44 19.98
N HIS A 145 50.52 -7.89 18.77
CA HIS A 145 51.82 -7.90 18.09
C HIS A 145 52.74 -6.71 18.38
N GLY A 146 52.24 -5.61 18.95
CA GLY A 146 53.05 -4.43 19.34
C GLY A 146 53.73 -4.52 20.72
N LYS A 147 53.66 -5.68 21.39
CA LYS A 147 54.37 -5.95 22.64
C LYS A 147 55.53 -6.94 22.38
N ARG A 148 56.59 -6.48 21.73
CA ARG A 148 57.91 -7.11 21.75
C ARG A 148 58.98 -6.03 21.61
#